data_AF-A0A2R8AEH9-F1
#
_entry.id   AF-A0A2R8AEH9-F1
#
_cell.length_a   1.000
_cell.length_b   1.000
_cell.length_c   1.000
_cell.angle_alpha   90.00
_cell.angle_beta   90.00
_cell.angle_gamma   90.00
#
_symmetry.space_group_name_H-M   'P 1'
#
loop_
_entity.id
_entity.type
_entity.pdbx_description
1 polymer ?
#
loop_
_entity_poly.entity_id
_entity_poly.type
_entity_poly.pdbx_seq_one_letter_code
_entity_poly.pdbx_strand_id
1 'polypeptide(L)'
;MKWIVLTAAMTATTLSAQEIERSVAFEDALALWLSDDDAAAIPTLSELAQSGDQAAQLLLGTIEHMGEVQTNWSLNLDRAERIATYRQPEGISGRGWLLDLDTPLAALMRDLDAVDTSVSTILELERMGEGRLAREGLRLMARREQYSDARAVVEALPHYDHIAAPLVTNIEVTRQIAPHDLVYAWCDATCPAVASCAQVAADMLDSPIDSWSLGSPVTALISEEVWRASAKGLASVPRLGDLRDPGVDVTQACIAE
;
A
#
# COMPACT_ATOMS: atom_id res chain seq x y z
N MET A 1 30.78 -58.44 1.48
CA MET A 1 30.34 -57.27 0.70
C MET A 1 29.90 -56.18 1.66
N LYS A 2 30.68 -55.10 1.80
CA LYS A 2 30.34 -53.93 2.61
C LYS A 2 29.65 -52.91 1.70
N TRP A 3 28.39 -52.58 2.01
CA TRP A 3 27.64 -51.53 1.32
C TRP A 3 28.04 -50.18 1.92
N ILE A 4 28.57 -49.29 1.08
CA ILE A 4 28.82 -47.89 1.44
C ILE A 4 27.51 -47.15 1.18
N VAL A 5 26.87 -46.67 2.23
CA VAL A 5 25.72 -45.76 2.14
C VAL A 5 26.29 -44.35 1.98
N LEU A 6 26.17 -43.79 0.78
CA LEU A 6 26.47 -42.38 0.50
C LEU A 6 25.25 -41.55 0.92
N THR A 7 25.34 -40.89 2.08
CA THR A 7 24.38 -39.88 2.52
C THR A 7 24.68 -38.58 1.77
N ALA A 8 23.95 -38.30 0.70
CA ALA A 8 24.00 -37.00 0.04
C ALA A 8 23.32 -35.96 0.94
N ALA A 9 24.10 -35.10 1.58
CA ALA A 9 23.58 -33.92 2.26
C ALA A 9 23.10 -32.93 1.21
N MET A 10 21.78 -32.85 0.98
CA MET A 10 21.18 -31.73 0.27
C MET A 10 21.27 -30.49 1.16
N THR A 11 22.25 -29.63 0.89
CA THR A 11 22.24 -28.25 1.39
C THR A 11 21.07 -27.55 0.72
N ALA A 12 19.97 -27.39 1.45
CA ALA A 12 18.90 -26.48 1.06
C ALA A 12 19.48 -25.06 1.12
N THR A 13 19.84 -24.51 -0.05
CA THR A 13 20.15 -23.10 -0.17
C THR A 13 18.87 -22.34 0.14
N THR A 14 18.76 -21.81 1.36
CA THR A 14 17.71 -20.86 1.70
C THR A 14 17.89 -19.65 0.79
N LEU A 15 16.97 -19.50 -0.17
CA LEU A 15 16.85 -18.29 -0.97
C LEU A 15 16.49 -17.16 0.01
N SER A 16 17.50 -16.45 0.51
CA SER A 16 17.26 -15.27 1.31
C SER A 16 16.56 -14.27 0.41
N ALA A 17 15.37 -13.82 0.80
CA ALA A 17 14.84 -12.59 0.26
C ALA A 17 15.93 -11.53 0.46
N GLN A 18 16.34 -10.89 -0.64
CA GLN A 18 17.34 -9.83 -0.55
C GLN A 18 16.65 -8.66 0.14
N GLU A 19 16.97 -8.47 1.42
CA GLU A 19 16.48 -7.32 2.18
C GLU A 19 17.06 -6.06 1.54
N ILE A 20 16.20 -5.08 1.27
CA ILE A 20 16.63 -3.78 0.77
C ILE A 20 17.37 -3.09 1.92
N GLU A 21 18.63 -2.75 1.70
CA GLU A 21 19.44 -2.05 2.69
C GLU A 21 18.85 -0.67 2.98
N ARG A 22 18.76 -0.32 4.27
CA ARG A 22 18.20 0.94 4.74
C ARG A 22 19.31 1.79 5.34
N SER A 23 19.61 2.92 4.70
CA SER A 23 20.60 3.86 5.21
C SER A 23 20.06 4.65 6.40
N VAL A 24 20.94 5.17 7.26
CA VAL A 24 20.52 6.03 8.38
C VAL A 24 19.78 7.28 7.87
N ALA A 25 20.24 7.86 6.75
CA ALA A 25 19.58 9.00 6.14
C ALA A 25 18.18 8.66 5.63
N PHE A 26 17.97 7.44 5.10
CA PHE A 26 16.65 6.95 4.74
C PHE A 26 15.74 6.83 5.98
N GLU A 27 16.24 6.29 7.10
CA GLU A 27 15.46 6.17 8.34
C GLU A 27 15.03 7.53 8.89
N ASP A 28 15.94 8.51 8.91
CA ASP A 28 15.63 9.86 9.36
C ASP A 28 14.55 10.51 8.49
N ALA A 29 14.66 10.36 7.16
CA ALA A 29 13.67 10.87 6.23
C ALA A 29 12.33 10.14 6.32
N LEU A 30 12.34 8.81 6.51
CA LEU A 30 11.13 8.02 6.73
C LEU A 30 10.43 8.43 8.02
N ALA A 31 11.17 8.68 9.10
CA ALA A 31 10.59 9.13 10.36
C ALA A 31 9.87 10.48 10.23
N LEU A 32 10.45 11.43 9.48
CA LEU A 32 9.80 12.70 9.14
C LEU A 32 8.56 12.50 8.27
N TRP A 33 8.60 11.57 7.32
CA TRP A 33 7.45 11.27 6.47
C TRP A 33 6.29 10.65 7.26
N LEU A 34 6.61 9.72 8.17
CA LEU A 34 5.64 9.07 9.07
C LEU A 34 5.05 10.03 10.11
N SER A 35 5.74 11.12 10.43
CA SER A 35 5.19 12.23 11.24
C SER A 35 4.37 13.24 10.42
N ASP A 36 4.11 12.94 9.14
CA ASP A 36 3.34 13.74 8.19
C ASP A 36 4.01 15.06 7.76
N ASP A 37 5.33 15.15 7.88
CA ASP A 37 6.15 16.29 7.41
C ASP A 37 6.73 16.04 6.00
N ASP A 38 5.87 16.07 4.98
CA ASP A 38 6.30 15.87 3.59
C ASP A 38 7.33 16.91 3.12
N ALA A 39 7.23 18.15 3.64
CA ALA A 39 8.09 19.25 3.24
C ALA A 39 9.55 19.02 3.63
N ALA A 40 9.81 18.37 4.76
CA ALA A 40 11.14 17.97 5.18
C ALA A 40 11.55 16.60 4.62
N ALA A 41 10.61 15.65 4.54
CA ALA A 41 10.91 14.27 4.22
C ALA A 41 11.11 14.00 2.72
N ILE A 42 10.17 14.45 1.88
CA ILE A 42 10.14 14.07 0.46
C ILE A 42 11.36 14.60 -0.32
N PRO A 43 11.84 15.85 -0.12
CA PRO A 43 13.07 16.30 -0.77
C PRO A 43 14.27 15.42 -0.41
N THR A 44 14.42 15.05 0.86
CA THR A 44 15.49 14.18 1.33
C THR A 44 15.39 12.78 0.72
N LEU A 45 14.20 12.20 0.68
CA LEU A 45 13.95 10.92 0.00
C LEU A 45 14.27 11.00 -1.50
N SER A 46 13.99 12.14 -2.15
CA SER A 46 14.29 12.34 -3.57
C SER A 46 15.79 12.37 -3.83
N GLU A 47 16.55 13.10 -3.02
CA GLU A 47 18.02 13.15 -3.09
C GLU A 47 18.64 11.75 -2.86
N LEU A 48 18.12 10.99 -1.90
CA LEU A 48 18.55 9.61 -1.64
C LEU A 48 18.24 8.69 -2.84
N ALA A 49 17.03 8.77 -3.39
CA ALA A 49 16.64 7.97 -4.55
C ALA A 49 17.51 8.27 -5.77
N GLN A 50 17.82 9.55 -6.02
CA GLN A 50 18.75 9.99 -7.06
C GLN A 50 20.18 9.50 -6.82
N SER A 51 20.58 9.35 -5.55
CA SER A 51 21.88 8.82 -5.15
C SER A 51 21.97 7.28 -5.20
N GLY A 52 20.88 6.60 -5.56
CA GLY A 52 20.84 5.15 -5.71
C GLY A 52 20.34 4.38 -4.48
N ASP A 53 19.80 5.06 -3.46
CA ASP A 53 19.20 4.39 -2.30
C ASP A 53 17.91 3.67 -2.72
N GLN A 54 17.97 2.34 -2.76
CA GLN A 54 16.85 1.51 -3.26
C GLN A 54 15.61 1.59 -2.37
N ALA A 55 15.76 1.79 -1.06
CA ALA A 55 14.63 1.94 -0.15
C ALA A 55 13.89 3.25 -0.44
N ALA A 56 14.64 4.34 -0.67
CA ALA A 56 14.05 5.62 -1.08
C ALA A 56 13.36 5.54 -2.44
N GLN A 57 13.97 4.86 -3.43
CA GLN A 57 13.37 4.63 -4.75
C GLN A 57 12.06 3.84 -4.65
N LEU A 58 12.05 2.77 -3.84
CA LEU A 58 10.87 1.93 -3.65
C LEU A 58 9.75 2.72 -2.96
N LEU A 59 10.08 3.44 -1.88
CA LEU A 59 9.10 4.23 -1.13
C LEU A 59 8.51 5.36 -1.98
N LEU A 60 9.35 6.19 -2.63
CA LEU A 60 8.86 7.28 -3.48
C LEU A 60 8.07 6.79 -4.69
N GLY A 61 8.55 5.71 -5.32
CA GLY A 61 7.83 5.06 -6.40
C GLY A 61 6.44 4.61 -5.98
N THR A 62 6.25 4.22 -4.71
CA THR A 62 4.94 3.84 -4.19
C THR A 62 4.08 5.04 -3.82
N ILE A 63 4.64 6.03 -3.11
CA ILE A 63 3.94 7.25 -2.67
C ILE A 63 3.33 8.01 -3.86
N GLU A 64 4.01 8.03 -5.00
CA GLU A 64 3.53 8.70 -6.21
C GLU A 64 2.12 8.23 -6.63
N HIS A 65 1.81 6.96 -6.43
CA HIS A 65 0.55 6.33 -6.84
C HIS A 65 -0.54 6.35 -5.76
N MET A 66 -0.26 6.89 -4.57
CA MET A 66 -1.16 6.89 -3.43
C MET A 66 -1.65 8.29 -3.14
N GLY A 67 -2.88 8.61 -3.56
CA GLY A 67 -3.44 9.94 -3.33
C GLY A 67 -3.62 10.22 -1.84
N GLU A 68 -4.05 9.23 -1.07
CA GLU A 68 -4.45 9.33 0.33
C GLU A 68 -3.30 9.64 1.28
N VAL A 69 -2.05 9.52 0.82
CA VAL A 69 -0.85 9.86 1.61
C VAL A 69 -0.25 11.21 1.22
N GLN A 70 -0.75 11.86 0.16
CA GLN A 70 -0.26 13.18 -0.25
C GLN A 70 -0.81 14.28 0.65
N THR A 71 0.08 15.16 1.13
CA THR A 71 -0.31 16.36 1.88
C THR A 71 -0.53 17.55 0.94
N ASN A 72 -1.01 18.66 1.51
CA ASN A 72 -1.08 19.95 0.81
C ASN A 72 0.28 20.39 0.22
N TRP A 73 1.40 19.98 0.80
CA TRP A 73 2.72 20.28 0.24
C TRP A 73 2.87 19.63 -1.14
N SER A 74 2.66 18.30 -1.24
CA SER A 74 2.76 17.56 -2.50
C SER A 74 1.75 18.03 -3.55
N LEU A 75 0.53 18.35 -3.11
CA LEU A 75 -0.54 18.80 -3.98
C LEU A 75 -0.30 20.19 -4.58
N ASN A 76 0.47 21.06 -3.89
CA ASN A 76 0.82 22.40 -4.36
C ASN A 76 2.03 22.44 -5.30
N LEU A 77 2.77 21.33 -5.45
CA LEU A 77 3.85 21.24 -6.42
C LEU A 77 3.30 21.36 -7.84
N ASP A 78 3.92 22.20 -8.65
CA ASP A 78 3.65 22.24 -10.07
C ASP A 78 4.09 20.93 -10.75
N ARG A 79 3.76 20.77 -12.03
CA ARG A 79 4.09 19.55 -12.77
C ARG A 79 5.60 19.30 -12.83
N ALA A 80 6.41 20.34 -13.04
CA ALA A 80 7.85 20.22 -13.18
C ALA A 80 8.50 19.87 -11.83
N GLU A 81 8.07 20.53 -10.76
CA GLU A 81 8.50 20.25 -9.38
C GLU A 81 8.14 18.81 -8.97
N ARG A 82 6.91 18.37 -9.28
CA ARG A 82 6.47 17.00 -8.98
C ARG A 82 7.30 15.95 -9.71
N ILE A 83 7.59 16.17 -11.00
CA ILE A 83 8.46 15.27 -11.78
C ILE A 83 9.86 15.25 -11.18
N ALA A 84 10.45 16.42 -10.88
CA ALA A 84 11.79 16.49 -10.29
C ALA A 84 11.87 15.82 -8.91
N THR A 85 10.76 15.80 -8.17
CA THR A 85 10.69 15.25 -6.81
C THR A 85 10.44 13.74 -6.82
N TYR A 86 9.45 13.26 -7.56
CA TYR A 86 8.96 11.88 -7.48
C TYR A 86 9.49 10.95 -8.57
N ARG A 87 10.26 11.44 -9.54
CA ARG A 87 10.70 10.65 -10.69
C ARG A 87 12.19 10.79 -10.95
N GLN A 88 12.73 9.79 -11.64
CA GLN A 88 14.05 9.86 -12.25
C GLN A 88 14.09 10.94 -13.34
N PRO A 89 15.24 11.63 -13.52
CA PRO A 89 15.41 12.66 -14.54
C PRO A 89 15.62 12.05 -15.94
N GLU A 90 14.57 11.46 -16.51
CA GLU A 90 14.58 10.90 -17.88
C GLU A 90 13.35 11.39 -18.68
N GLY A 91 13.59 12.06 -19.81
CA GLY A 91 12.53 12.57 -20.68
C GLY A 91 11.70 13.71 -20.08
N ILE A 92 10.63 14.12 -20.77
CA ILE A 92 9.76 15.26 -20.36
C ILE A 92 8.88 14.93 -19.16
N SER A 93 8.53 13.65 -18.99
CA SER A 93 7.64 13.19 -17.93
C SER A 93 8.37 12.61 -16.73
N GLY A 94 9.70 12.55 -16.76
CA GLY A 94 10.46 11.71 -15.85
C GLY A 94 10.17 10.21 -16.06
N ARG A 95 10.93 9.38 -15.37
CA ARG A 95 10.72 7.93 -15.33
C ARG A 95 10.43 7.48 -13.89
N GLY A 96 9.46 6.59 -13.70
CA GLY A 96 9.08 6.13 -12.36
C GLY A 96 10.21 5.33 -11.70
N TRP A 97 10.44 5.55 -10.40
CA TRP A 97 11.53 4.91 -9.65
C TRP A 97 11.47 3.38 -9.66
N LEU A 98 10.27 2.81 -9.70
CA LEU A 98 10.09 1.35 -9.72
C LEU A 98 10.67 0.71 -10.98
N LEU A 99 10.86 1.41 -12.10
CA LEU A 99 11.23 0.79 -13.38
C LEU A 99 12.64 0.19 -13.42
N ASP A 100 13.59 0.71 -12.65
CA ASP A 100 14.98 0.23 -12.64
C ASP A 100 15.36 -0.51 -11.36
N LEU A 101 14.41 -0.66 -10.43
CA LEU A 101 14.61 -1.47 -9.23
C LEU A 101 14.55 -2.95 -9.57
N ASP A 102 15.72 -3.61 -9.53
CA ASP A 102 15.86 -5.05 -9.73
C ASP A 102 15.63 -5.82 -8.41
N THR A 103 14.40 -5.72 -7.90
CA THR A 103 13.94 -6.51 -6.76
C THR A 103 12.67 -7.29 -7.13
N PRO A 104 12.44 -8.47 -6.52
CA PRO A 104 11.20 -9.22 -6.73
C PRO A 104 9.95 -8.37 -6.43
N LEU A 105 9.97 -7.58 -5.35
CA LEU A 105 8.85 -6.73 -4.97
C LEU A 105 8.57 -5.65 -6.01
N ALA A 106 9.59 -4.92 -6.47
CA ALA A 106 9.40 -3.91 -7.49
C ALA A 106 8.89 -4.51 -8.81
N ALA A 107 9.28 -5.74 -9.15
CA ALA A 107 8.74 -6.44 -10.31
C ALA A 107 7.24 -6.73 -10.19
N LEU A 108 6.79 -7.19 -9.02
CA LEU A 108 5.37 -7.42 -8.73
C LEU A 108 4.57 -6.11 -8.76
N MET A 109 5.11 -5.04 -8.19
CA MET A 109 4.46 -3.72 -8.21
C MET A 109 4.30 -3.17 -9.62
N ARG A 110 5.29 -3.36 -10.50
CA ARG A 110 5.16 -3.00 -11.92
C ARG A 110 4.08 -3.83 -12.62
N ASP A 111 3.93 -5.11 -12.25
CA ASP A 111 2.88 -5.98 -12.80
C ASP A 111 1.47 -5.59 -12.32
N LEU A 112 1.32 -5.02 -11.11
CA LEU A 112 0.05 -4.45 -10.65
C LEU A 112 -0.46 -3.31 -11.56
N ASP A 113 0.46 -2.50 -12.09
CA ASP A 113 0.11 -1.42 -13.01
C ASP A 113 -0.24 -1.90 -14.42
N ALA A 114 0.18 -3.11 -14.79
CA ALA A 114 -0.15 -3.71 -16.08
C ALA A 114 -1.66 -3.99 -16.20
N VAL A 115 -2.23 -3.83 -17.39
CA VAL A 115 -3.67 -4.10 -17.60
C VAL A 115 -4.02 -5.57 -17.33
N ASP A 116 -3.07 -6.47 -17.55
CA ASP A 116 -3.17 -7.91 -17.43
C ASP A 116 -2.43 -8.48 -16.21
N THR A 117 -2.41 -7.74 -15.09
CA THR A 117 -1.87 -8.20 -13.79
C THR A 117 -2.24 -9.65 -13.51
N SER A 118 -1.25 -10.48 -13.21
CA SER A 118 -1.48 -11.93 -13.07
C SER A 118 -2.05 -12.31 -11.69
N VAL A 119 -2.81 -13.40 -11.62
CA VAL A 119 -3.21 -14.03 -10.34
C VAL A 119 -1.98 -14.31 -9.46
N SER A 120 -0.91 -14.83 -10.05
CA SER A 120 0.34 -15.11 -9.33
C SER A 120 0.96 -13.87 -8.68
N THR A 121 0.82 -12.70 -9.28
CA THR A 121 1.36 -11.45 -8.72
C THR A 121 0.70 -11.13 -7.38
N ILE A 122 -0.63 -11.23 -7.31
CA ILE A 122 -1.38 -10.95 -6.08
C ILE A 122 -1.05 -11.99 -4.99
N LEU A 123 -1.00 -13.28 -5.37
CA LEU A 123 -0.63 -14.35 -4.44
C LEU A 123 0.79 -14.20 -3.90
N GLU A 124 1.72 -13.74 -4.73
CA GLU A 124 3.11 -13.55 -4.33
C GLU A 124 3.28 -12.32 -3.42
N LEU A 125 2.56 -11.22 -3.70
CA LEU A 125 2.50 -10.07 -2.79
C LEU A 125 1.98 -10.47 -1.41
N GLU A 126 0.89 -11.25 -1.36
CA GLU A 126 0.38 -11.79 -0.11
C GLU A 126 1.42 -12.65 0.61
N ARG A 127 2.10 -13.54 -0.12
CA ARG A 127 3.17 -14.40 0.42
C ARG A 127 4.34 -13.59 0.98
N MET A 128 4.62 -12.41 0.40
CA MET A 128 5.64 -11.47 0.87
C MET A 128 5.18 -10.60 2.05
N GLY A 129 3.92 -10.70 2.48
CA GLY A 129 3.34 -9.86 3.54
C GLY A 129 2.88 -8.48 3.05
N GLU A 130 2.83 -8.25 1.75
CA GLU A 130 2.41 -7.01 1.11
C GLU A 130 0.87 -6.96 0.95
N GLY A 131 0.17 -7.15 2.06
CA GLY A 131 -1.28 -7.35 2.08
C GLY A 131 -2.04 -6.20 1.41
N ARG A 132 -1.68 -4.93 1.67
CA ARG A 132 -2.32 -3.79 1.00
C ARG A 132 -2.17 -3.87 -0.52
N LEU A 133 -0.97 -4.13 -1.03
CA LEU A 133 -0.71 -4.24 -2.47
C LEU A 133 -1.46 -5.43 -3.09
N ALA A 134 -1.54 -6.56 -2.38
CA ALA A 134 -2.33 -7.72 -2.82
C ALA A 134 -3.83 -7.38 -2.93
N ARG A 135 -4.40 -6.70 -1.93
CA ARG A 135 -5.79 -6.22 -1.96
C ARG A 135 -6.05 -5.24 -3.10
N GLU A 136 -5.13 -4.30 -3.31
CA GLU A 136 -5.21 -3.33 -4.40
C GLU A 136 -5.17 -4.01 -5.77
N GLY A 137 -4.28 -4.99 -5.95
CA GLY A 137 -4.23 -5.80 -7.17
C GLY A 137 -5.54 -6.53 -7.45
N LEU A 138 -6.14 -7.15 -6.43
CA LEU A 138 -7.45 -7.79 -6.55
C LEU A 138 -8.56 -6.79 -6.93
N ARG A 139 -8.54 -5.60 -6.32
CA ARG A 139 -9.49 -4.51 -6.62
C ARG A 139 -9.34 -4.03 -8.06
N LEU A 140 -8.11 -3.80 -8.53
CA LEU A 140 -7.81 -3.38 -9.90
C LEU A 140 -8.22 -4.46 -10.91
N MET A 141 -7.91 -5.73 -10.64
CA MET A 141 -8.33 -6.88 -11.45
C MET A 141 -9.85 -6.93 -11.61
N ALA A 142 -10.61 -6.77 -10.51
CA ALA A 142 -12.06 -6.74 -10.57
C ALA A 142 -12.60 -5.50 -11.30
N ARG A 143 -12.01 -4.30 -11.10
CA ARG A 143 -12.37 -3.07 -11.83
C ARG A 143 -12.08 -3.14 -13.32
N ARG A 144 -11.12 -3.97 -13.73
CA ARG A 144 -10.81 -4.28 -15.14
C ARG A 144 -11.66 -5.43 -15.70
N GLU A 145 -12.67 -5.87 -14.96
CA GLU A 145 -13.60 -6.95 -15.34
C GLU A 145 -12.93 -8.33 -15.54
N GLN A 146 -11.75 -8.56 -14.94
CA GLN A 146 -11.04 -9.84 -14.96
C GLN A 146 -11.62 -10.81 -13.90
N TYR A 147 -12.94 -11.04 -13.95
CA TYR A 147 -13.68 -11.71 -12.89
C TYR A 147 -13.29 -13.18 -12.66
N SER A 148 -12.86 -13.89 -13.71
CA SER A 148 -12.35 -15.26 -13.57
C SER A 148 -11.09 -15.31 -12.70
N ASP A 149 -10.21 -14.33 -12.91
CA ASP A 149 -8.90 -14.27 -12.28
C ASP A 149 -9.07 -13.76 -10.84
N ALA A 150 -9.95 -12.77 -10.64
CA ALA A 150 -10.32 -12.31 -9.31
C ALA A 150 -10.92 -13.44 -8.46
N ARG A 151 -11.76 -14.30 -9.06
CA ARG A 151 -12.28 -15.49 -8.38
C ARG A 151 -11.17 -16.48 -8.03
N ALA A 152 -10.22 -16.71 -8.93
CA ALA A 152 -9.09 -17.59 -8.66
C ALA A 152 -8.22 -17.09 -7.49
N VAL A 153 -8.03 -15.77 -7.36
CA VAL A 153 -7.37 -15.17 -6.20
C VAL A 153 -8.15 -15.46 -4.91
N VAL A 154 -9.48 -15.23 -4.88
CA VAL A 154 -10.29 -15.47 -3.68
C VAL A 154 -10.36 -16.95 -3.30
N GLU A 155 -10.42 -17.86 -4.28
CA GLU A 155 -10.35 -19.29 -4.02
C GLU A 155 -9.03 -19.69 -3.33
N ALA A 156 -7.92 -19.05 -3.73
CA ALA A 156 -6.61 -19.26 -3.13
C ALA A 156 -6.41 -18.51 -1.80
N LEU A 157 -7.07 -17.35 -1.62
CA LEU A 157 -7.01 -16.49 -0.45
C LEU A 157 -8.43 -16.20 0.09
N PRO A 158 -9.08 -17.16 0.77
CA PRO A 158 -10.47 -17.01 1.20
C PRO A 158 -10.71 -15.83 2.14
N HIS A 159 -9.68 -15.35 2.84
CA HIS A 159 -9.79 -14.14 3.67
C HIS A 159 -10.01 -12.87 2.87
N TYR A 160 -9.84 -12.87 1.54
CA TYR A 160 -10.15 -11.74 0.64
C TYR A 160 -11.54 -11.79 0.01
N ASP A 161 -12.39 -12.75 0.40
CA ASP A 161 -13.76 -12.86 -0.14
C ASP A 161 -14.55 -11.56 -0.01
N HIS A 162 -14.40 -10.85 1.11
CA HIS A 162 -15.06 -9.57 1.35
C HIS A 162 -14.64 -8.44 0.38
N ILE A 163 -13.47 -8.54 -0.27
CA ILE A 163 -12.95 -7.54 -1.21
C ILE A 163 -13.52 -7.78 -2.60
N ALA A 164 -13.45 -9.03 -3.09
CA ALA A 164 -13.84 -9.34 -4.45
C ALA A 164 -15.32 -9.70 -4.59
N ALA A 165 -15.97 -10.30 -3.59
CA ALA A 165 -17.36 -10.73 -3.70
C ALA A 165 -18.30 -9.59 -4.14
N PRO A 166 -18.22 -8.37 -3.58
CA PRO A 166 -19.07 -7.27 -4.05
C PRO A 166 -18.77 -6.87 -5.49
N LEU A 167 -17.49 -6.91 -5.90
CA LEU A 167 -17.03 -6.51 -7.22
C LEU A 167 -17.33 -7.56 -8.31
N VAL A 168 -17.41 -8.84 -7.93
CA VAL A 168 -17.56 -9.97 -8.87
C VAL A 168 -19.01 -10.47 -8.94
N THR A 169 -19.77 -10.37 -7.85
CA THR A 169 -21.11 -11.01 -7.76
C THR A 169 -22.29 -10.04 -7.84
N ASN A 170 -22.06 -8.73 -7.84
CA ASN A 170 -23.12 -7.71 -7.67
C ASN A 170 -23.99 -7.92 -6.42
N ILE A 171 -23.53 -8.71 -5.44
CA ILE A 171 -24.23 -8.86 -4.16
C ILE A 171 -23.80 -7.69 -3.26
N GLU A 172 -24.77 -6.96 -2.73
CA GLU A 172 -24.55 -5.99 -1.65
C GLU A 172 -24.07 -6.74 -0.39
N VAL A 173 -22.75 -6.93 -0.25
CA VAL A 173 -22.12 -7.45 0.99
C VAL A 173 -21.73 -6.31 1.94
N THR A 174 -22.06 -5.06 1.60
CA THR A 174 -21.50 -3.84 2.22
C THR A 174 -21.75 -3.71 3.72
N ARG A 175 -22.70 -4.42 4.33
CA ARG A 175 -22.97 -4.32 5.78
C ARG A 175 -22.38 -5.43 6.65
N GLN A 176 -21.67 -6.40 6.09
CA GLN A 176 -21.11 -7.52 6.85
C GLN A 176 -19.58 -7.48 6.97
N ILE A 177 -18.94 -6.49 6.37
CA ILE A 177 -17.49 -6.36 6.33
C ILE A 177 -17.07 -5.43 7.45
N ALA A 178 -16.21 -5.92 8.35
CA ALA A 178 -15.62 -5.08 9.38
C ALA A 178 -14.78 -3.97 8.72
N PRO A 179 -14.79 -2.73 9.25
CA PRO A 179 -13.87 -1.68 8.84
C PRO A 179 -12.41 -2.15 8.90
N HIS A 180 -11.56 -1.60 8.02
CA HIS A 180 -10.12 -1.85 8.09
C HIS A 180 -9.55 -1.38 9.44
N ASP A 181 -8.56 -2.09 9.99
CA ASP A 181 -7.98 -1.78 11.30
C ASP A 181 -7.43 -0.35 11.43
N LEU A 182 -7.00 0.25 10.31
CA LEU A 182 -6.55 1.65 10.30
C LEU A 182 -7.68 2.64 10.62
N VAL A 183 -8.92 2.32 10.24
CA VAL A 183 -10.10 3.12 10.60
C VAL A 183 -10.36 3.04 12.10
N TYR A 184 -10.24 1.84 12.70
CA TYR A 184 -10.31 1.69 14.15
C TYR A 184 -9.22 2.48 14.87
N ALA A 185 -7.97 2.39 14.42
CA ALA A 185 -6.87 3.15 15.02
C ALA A 185 -7.07 4.67 14.92
N TRP A 186 -7.59 5.15 13.78
CA TRP A 186 -7.95 6.56 13.61
C TRP A 186 -9.09 6.99 14.55
N CYS A 187 -10.13 6.17 14.70
CA CYS A 187 -11.22 6.41 15.64
C CYS A 187 -10.75 6.40 17.09
N ASP A 188 -9.88 5.47 17.49
CA ASP A 188 -9.33 5.41 18.84
C ASP A 188 -8.48 6.66 19.16
N ALA A 189 -7.73 7.16 18.18
CA ALA A 189 -6.92 8.36 18.32
C ALA A 189 -7.73 9.66 18.32
N THR A 190 -8.84 9.71 17.58
CA THR A 190 -9.57 10.97 17.29
C THR A 190 -10.92 11.06 18.03
N CYS A 191 -11.59 9.94 18.27
CA CYS A 191 -12.96 9.85 18.79
C CYS A 191 -13.10 8.86 19.97
N PRO A 192 -12.29 8.94 21.05
CA PRO A 192 -12.22 7.90 22.10
C PRO A 192 -13.54 7.62 22.86
N ALA A 193 -14.58 8.43 22.68
CA ALA A 193 -15.88 8.27 23.33
C ALA A 193 -16.97 7.67 22.40
N VAL A 194 -16.65 7.37 21.13
CA VAL A 194 -17.65 7.09 20.10
C VAL A 194 -17.53 5.64 19.62
N ALA A 195 -18.34 4.76 20.19
CA ALA A 195 -18.31 3.32 19.88
C ALA A 195 -18.72 3.01 18.42
N SER A 196 -19.48 3.89 17.78
CA SER A 196 -19.96 3.78 16.39
C SER A 196 -18.97 4.33 15.36
N CYS A 197 -17.91 5.04 15.77
CA CYS A 197 -17.06 5.81 14.87
C CYS A 197 -16.55 4.99 13.69
N ALA A 198 -16.03 3.78 13.94
CA ALA A 198 -15.39 2.99 12.90
C ALA A 198 -16.37 2.56 11.80
N GLN A 199 -17.61 2.23 12.18
CA GLN A 199 -18.64 1.87 11.21
C GLN A 199 -19.09 3.09 10.40
N VAL A 200 -19.36 4.21 11.07
CA VAL A 200 -19.77 5.45 10.40
C VAL A 200 -18.68 5.94 9.45
N ALA A 201 -17.42 5.94 9.88
CA ALA A 201 -16.29 6.32 9.03
C ALA A 201 -16.14 5.39 7.83
N ALA A 202 -16.28 4.08 8.01
CA ALA A 202 -16.23 3.13 6.90
C ALA A 202 -17.37 3.31 5.89
N ASP A 203 -18.57 3.64 6.37
CA ASP A 203 -19.72 3.95 5.51
C ASP A 203 -19.50 5.26 4.74
N MET A 204 -18.84 6.26 5.36
CA MET A 204 -18.49 7.53 4.72
C MET A 204 -17.40 7.40 3.66
N LEU A 205 -16.55 6.38 3.73
CA LEU A 205 -15.55 6.07 2.69
C LEU A 205 -16.17 5.40 1.44
N ASP A 206 -17.48 5.58 1.23
CA ASP A 206 -18.32 5.08 0.11
C ASP A 206 -18.40 3.54 -0.01
N SER A 207 -17.82 2.80 0.94
CA SER A 207 -18.06 1.37 1.24
C SER A 207 -16.91 0.86 2.13
N PRO A 208 -17.15 -0.16 3.00
CA PRO A 208 -16.06 -0.87 3.65
C PRO A 208 -14.97 -1.30 2.67
N ILE A 209 -15.30 -1.65 1.41
CA ILE A 209 -14.35 -2.07 0.36
C ILE A 209 -13.25 -1.03 0.14
N ASP A 210 -13.60 0.25 0.06
CA ASP A 210 -12.61 1.29 -0.21
C ASP A 210 -11.71 1.53 1.01
N SER A 211 -12.21 1.30 2.24
CA SER A 211 -11.35 1.29 3.44
C SER A 211 -10.27 0.21 3.40
N TRP A 212 -10.42 -0.86 2.62
CA TRP A 212 -9.38 -1.90 2.47
C TRP A 212 -8.22 -1.47 1.56
N SER A 213 -8.34 -0.35 0.84
CA SER A 213 -7.20 0.28 0.14
C SER A 213 -6.21 0.93 1.11
N LEU A 214 -6.64 1.17 2.36
CA LEU A 214 -5.79 1.61 3.45
C LEU A 214 -4.83 0.48 3.86
N GLY A 215 -3.67 0.89 4.36
CA GLY A 215 -2.60 -0.01 4.82
C GLY A 215 -1.25 0.61 4.56
N SER A 216 -0.19 -0.08 4.99
CA SER A 216 1.16 0.36 4.71
C SER A 216 1.38 0.47 3.19
N PRO A 217 2.04 1.54 2.69
CA PRO A 217 2.41 1.63 1.28
C PRO A 217 3.20 0.41 0.79
N VAL A 218 4.18 0.00 1.61
CA VAL A 218 5.12 -1.09 1.35
C VAL A 218 5.53 -1.70 2.69
N THR A 219 5.00 -2.88 3.02
CA THR A 219 5.24 -3.57 4.30
C THR A 219 6.72 -3.90 4.51
N ALA A 220 7.46 -4.19 3.44
CA ALA A 220 8.90 -4.42 3.49
C ALA A 220 9.71 -3.23 4.05
N LEU A 221 9.19 -2.01 3.94
CA LEU A 221 9.82 -0.81 4.49
C LEU A 221 9.13 -0.32 5.78
N ILE A 222 7.81 -0.47 5.86
CA ILE A 222 7.00 0.07 6.95
C ILE A 222 6.03 -1.02 7.39
N SER A 223 6.25 -1.63 8.54
CA SER A 223 5.28 -2.62 9.04
C SER A 223 3.89 -2.00 9.22
N GLU A 224 2.84 -2.81 9.07
CA GLU A 224 1.45 -2.39 9.30
C GLU A 224 1.21 -1.83 10.71
N GLU A 225 1.97 -2.30 11.70
CA GLU A 225 1.92 -1.77 13.07
C GLU A 225 2.48 -0.34 13.13
N VAL A 226 3.68 -0.13 12.57
CA VAL A 226 4.31 1.20 12.52
C VAL A 226 3.46 2.18 11.71
N TRP A 227 2.94 1.76 10.56
CA TRP A 227 2.06 2.59 9.73
C TRP A 227 0.82 3.06 10.50
N ARG A 228 0.14 2.11 11.15
CA ARG A 228 -1.09 2.36 11.90
C ARG A 228 -0.90 3.25 13.12
N ALA A 229 0.27 3.21 13.73
CA ALA A 229 0.63 4.09 14.84
C ALA A 229 1.14 5.48 14.40
N SER A 230 1.43 5.66 13.10
CA SER A 230 2.03 6.90 12.59
C SER A 230 1.00 8.00 12.33
N ALA A 231 1.41 9.27 12.44
CA ALA A 231 0.55 10.40 12.09
C ALA A 231 0.14 10.35 10.61
N LYS A 232 1.07 9.92 9.74
CA LYS A 232 0.84 9.75 8.30
C LYS A 232 -0.24 8.71 8.01
N GLY A 233 -0.18 7.55 8.66
CA GLY A 233 -1.16 6.49 8.50
C GLY A 233 -2.54 6.91 9.00
N LEU A 234 -2.63 7.52 10.18
CA LEU A 234 -3.90 8.01 10.72
C LEU A 234 -4.51 9.11 9.83
N ALA A 235 -3.70 10.02 9.30
CA ALA A 235 -4.15 11.08 8.41
C ALA A 235 -4.61 10.56 7.03
N SER A 236 -4.19 9.35 6.62
CA SER A 236 -4.64 8.76 5.35
C SER A 236 -6.14 8.43 5.33
N VAL A 237 -6.76 8.19 6.50
CA VAL A 237 -8.20 7.85 6.59
C VAL A 237 -9.10 8.99 6.11
N PRO A 238 -9.04 10.21 6.69
CA PRO A 238 -9.85 11.33 6.19
C PRO A 238 -9.46 11.76 4.78
N ARG A 239 -8.17 11.67 4.42
CA ARG A 239 -7.71 12.00 3.04
C ARG A 239 -8.30 11.08 1.99
N LEU A 240 -8.46 9.80 2.30
CA LEU A 240 -9.15 8.88 1.40
C LEU A 240 -10.60 9.31 1.16
N GLY A 241 -11.30 9.77 2.21
CA GLY A 241 -12.64 10.34 2.10
C GLY A 241 -12.68 11.56 1.17
N ASP A 242 -11.80 12.54 1.40
CA ASP A 242 -11.68 13.75 0.58
C ASP A 242 -11.42 13.43 -0.91
N LEU A 243 -10.64 12.39 -1.19
CA LEU A 243 -10.31 11.97 -2.56
C LEU A 243 -11.47 11.26 -3.27
N ARG A 244 -12.30 10.53 -2.52
CA ARG A 244 -13.42 9.76 -3.07
C ARG A 244 -14.64 10.64 -3.31
N ASP A 245 -14.99 11.44 -2.32
CA ASP A 245 -16.14 12.34 -2.39
C ASP A 245 -15.76 13.71 -1.81
N PRO A 246 -15.34 14.66 -2.67
CA PRO A 246 -14.98 16.00 -2.24
C PRO A 246 -16.14 16.71 -1.50
N GLY A 247 -16.01 16.80 -0.18
CA GLY A 247 -17.05 17.34 0.70
C GLY A 247 -17.46 16.39 1.83
N VAL A 248 -17.08 15.12 1.75
CA VAL A 248 -17.20 14.17 2.86
C VAL A 248 -16.11 14.44 3.88
N ASP A 249 -16.51 15.05 4.99
CA ASP A 249 -15.65 15.21 6.17
C ASP A 249 -15.76 13.97 7.06
N VAL A 250 -14.84 13.01 6.90
CA VAL A 250 -14.82 11.77 7.70
C VAL A 250 -14.74 12.05 9.20
N THR A 251 -14.26 13.22 9.62
CA THR A 251 -14.23 13.59 11.05
C THR A 251 -15.63 13.71 11.67
N GLN A 252 -16.68 13.87 10.85
CA GLN A 252 -18.07 13.83 11.32
C GLN A 252 -18.47 12.45 11.87
N ALA A 253 -17.70 11.39 11.59
CA ALA A 253 -17.89 10.10 12.25
C ALA A 253 -17.68 10.17 13.78
N CYS A 254 -16.94 11.17 14.29
CA CYS A 254 -16.79 11.40 15.73
C CYS A 254 -18.04 12.01 16.41
N ILE A 255 -19.08 12.39 15.68
CA ILE A 255 -20.27 13.05 16.27
C ILE A 255 -21.59 12.35 15.97
N ALA A 256 -21.56 11.23 15.24
CA ALA A 256 -22.73 10.45 14.90
C ALA A 256 -23.09 9.46 16.03
N GLU A 257 -24.09 9.83 16.85
CA GLU A 257 -24.75 8.96 17.85
C GLU A 257 -26.03 8.32 17.31
#